data_AF-A0A286UEJ9-F1
#
_entry.id   AF-A0A286UEJ9-F1
#
_cell.length_a   1.000
_cell.length_b   1.000
_cell.length_c   1.000
_cell.angle_alpha   90.00
_cell.angle_beta   90.00
_cell.angle_gamma   90.00
#
_symmetry.space_group_name_H-M   'P 1'
#
loop_
_entity.id
_entity.type
_entity.pdbx_description
1 polymer ?
#
loop_
_entity_poly.entity_id
_entity_poly.type
_entity_poly.pdbx_seq_one_letter_code
_entity_poly.pdbx_strand_id
1 'polypeptide(L)'
;MSSVLKLSWDSDDQAHELDFVDMASKALDRVAKKLDKDEKKEFRIENRDLKTCLPKILWSREVSNLKTDSSSRGRLQRFIDRTEDSEVGSMIISGHLFPLYLLGDLEDYKEAIRHIVLGIHFLAVSKPKVLHRNISRSNLMFRRENGKVYGVLQDFSLAWIEGIHPKADKCVRPSTSVCLHLDGGQTKIPEHIERFDLESLVYVMYWEVQLSNDGLLYAVKAEDDSQRWMKYNTKKLIYKHVTLNQIWHRFPNESYRPLLRSWLDPLSDLFAKGYSELSKHRDRWYFEHLGFPIPDDWELPGFDYDTLGGNVTFEKIWEIMKN
;
A
#
# COMPACT_ATOMS: atom_id res chain seq x y z
N MET A 1 -0.76 -28.68 0.96
CA MET A 1 -0.73 -27.26 1.36
C MET A 1 0.70 -26.79 1.24
N SER A 2 0.99 -25.84 0.35
CA SER A 2 2.29 -25.16 0.30
C SER A 2 2.26 -23.96 1.26
N SER A 3 3.38 -23.67 1.92
CA SER A 3 3.53 -22.54 2.85
C SER A 3 4.70 -21.66 2.41
N VAL A 4 4.66 -20.37 2.73
CA VAL A 4 5.76 -19.43 2.43
C VAL A 4 6.53 -19.13 3.71
N LEU A 5 7.86 -19.26 3.64
CA LEU A 5 8.78 -18.94 4.71
C LEU A 5 9.36 -17.53 4.51
N LYS A 6 9.20 -16.65 5.49
CA LYS A 6 9.87 -15.34 5.57
C LYS A 6 10.83 -15.33 6.75
N LEU A 7 12.02 -14.79 6.52
CA LEU A 7 13.03 -14.50 7.54
C LEU A 7 13.09 -12.98 7.70
N SER A 8 12.96 -12.50 8.94
CA SER A 8 13.16 -11.11 9.31
C SER A 8 14.39 -10.99 10.21
N TRP A 9 15.07 -9.85 10.17
CA TRP A 9 16.29 -9.60 10.94
C TRP A 9 16.07 -8.39 11.84
N ASP A 10 16.65 -8.42 13.03
CA ASP A 10 16.47 -7.36 14.01
C ASP A 10 17.18 -6.07 13.55
N SER A 11 16.46 -4.97 13.69
CA SER A 11 17.06 -3.66 13.96
C SER A 11 16.52 -3.25 15.32
N ASP A 12 17.41 -2.88 16.24
CA ASP A 12 17.28 -2.81 17.71
C ASP A 12 16.04 -2.13 18.34
N ASP A 13 15.06 -1.63 17.58
CA ASP A 13 13.92 -0.83 18.09
C ASP A 13 12.57 -1.06 17.38
N GLN A 14 12.39 -2.10 16.56
CA GLN A 14 11.13 -2.34 15.83
C GLN A 14 10.35 -3.54 16.37
N ALA A 15 9.06 -3.33 16.69
CA ALA A 15 8.12 -4.42 16.96
C ALA A 15 8.16 -5.44 15.82
N HIS A 16 8.07 -6.74 16.12
CA HIS A 16 8.22 -7.76 15.10
C HIS A 16 7.04 -7.70 14.12
N GLU A 17 7.26 -8.02 12.84
CA GLU A 17 6.17 -8.07 11.83
C GLU A 17 4.98 -8.92 12.29
N LEU A 18 5.25 -9.95 13.10
CA LEU A 18 4.24 -10.77 13.76
C LEU A 18 3.31 -9.94 14.65
N ASP A 19 3.87 -9.09 15.50
CA ASP A 19 3.12 -8.22 16.40
C ASP A 19 2.28 -7.23 15.61
N PHE A 20 2.83 -6.67 14.54
CA PHE A 20 2.07 -5.81 13.63
C PHE A 20 0.87 -6.52 13.01
N VAL A 21 1.05 -7.73 12.48
CA VAL A 21 -0.03 -8.50 11.86
C VAL A 21 -1.09 -8.87 12.92
N ASP A 22 -0.68 -9.25 14.12
CA ASP A 22 -1.60 -9.56 15.23
C ASP A 22 -2.38 -8.31 15.70
N MET A 23 -1.70 -7.16 15.82
CA MET A 23 -2.34 -5.90 16.19
C MET A 23 -3.30 -5.41 15.10
N ALA A 24 -2.91 -5.47 13.83
CA ALA A 24 -3.76 -5.17 12.69
C ALA A 24 -5.00 -6.07 12.68
N SER A 25 -4.81 -7.37 12.92
CA SER A 25 -5.89 -8.36 13.03
C SER A 25 -6.88 -8.01 14.14
N LYS A 26 -6.38 -7.71 15.35
CA LYS A 26 -7.19 -7.27 16.49
C LYS A 26 -7.91 -5.94 16.21
N ALA A 27 -7.26 -5.03 15.49
CA ALA A 27 -7.83 -3.74 15.12
C ALA A 27 -9.02 -3.91 14.15
N LEU A 28 -8.86 -4.74 13.12
CA LEU A 28 -9.93 -5.10 12.19
C LEU A 28 -11.09 -5.82 12.87
N ASP A 29 -10.82 -6.73 13.82
CA ASP A 29 -11.86 -7.39 14.62
C ASP A 29 -12.70 -6.38 15.42
N ARG A 30 -12.07 -5.33 15.96
CA ARG A 30 -12.79 -4.26 16.68
C ARG A 30 -13.66 -3.44 15.75
N VAL A 31 -13.15 -3.11 14.56
CA VAL A 31 -13.91 -2.36 13.55
C VAL A 31 -15.11 -3.18 13.08
N ALA A 32 -14.92 -4.45 12.71
CA ALA A 32 -15.99 -5.33 12.23
C ALA A 32 -17.15 -5.49 13.24
N LYS A 33 -16.86 -5.42 14.54
CA LYS A 33 -17.87 -5.45 15.62
C LYS A 33 -18.67 -4.16 15.76
N LYS A 34 -18.12 -3.03 15.33
CA LYS A 34 -18.77 -1.71 15.41
C LYS A 34 -19.60 -1.39 14.18
N LEU A 35 -19.24 -1.96 13.02
CA LEU A 35 -19.99 -1.76 11.78
C LEU A 35 -21.42 -2.27 11.94
N ASP A 36 -22.39 -1.42 11.59
CA ASP A 36 -23.79 -1.78 11.55
C ASP A 36 -24.14 -2.62 10.31
N LYS A 37 -25.42 -2.95 10.15
CA LYS A 37 -25.88 -3.79 9.02
C LYS A 37 -25.82 -3.05 7.68
N ASP A 38 -26.10 -1.75 7.68
CA ASP A 38 -26.15 -0.96 6.46
C ASP A 38 -24.73 -0.69 5.95
N GLU A 39 -23.79 -0.38 6.85
CA GLU A 39 -22.37 -0.26 6.52
C GLU A 39 -21.79 -1.58 6.00
N LYS A 40 -22.12 -2.72 6.64
CA LYS A 40 -21.68 -4.04 6.17
C LYS A 40 -22.21 -4.35 4.77
N LYS A 41 -23.43 -3.93 4.46
CA LYS A 41 -24.03 -4.10 3.14
C LYS A 41 -23.36 -3.19 2.11
N GLU A 42 -23.16 -1.93 2.45
CA GLU A 42 -22.53 -0.90 1.61
C GLU A 42 -21.12 -1.32 1.16
N PHE A 43 -20.32 -1.83 2.09
CA PHE A 43 -18.96 -2.28 1.83
C PHE A 43 -18.87 -3.75 1.40
N ARG A 44 -20.01 -4.43 1.21
CA ARG A 44 -20.10 -5.86 0.83
C ARG A 44 -19.36 -6.80 1.81
N ILE A 45 -19.36 -6.48 3.11
CA ILE A 45 -18.67 -7.21 4.20
C ILE A 45 -19.58 -8.23 4.91
N GLU A 46 -20.90 -8.25 4.67
CA GLU A 46 -21.87 -9.08 5.44
C GLU A 46 -21.45 -10.54 5.70
N ASN A 47 -20.68 -11.14 4.78
CA ASN A 47 -20.16 -12.50 4.87
C ASN A 47 -18.62 -12.59 4.78
N ARG A 48 -17.92 -11.47 4.98
CA ARG A 48 -16.47 -11.36 4.82
C ARG A 48 -15.83 -11.03 6.17
N ASP A 49 -14.79 -11.78 6.48
CA ASP A 49 -13.89 -11.43 7.58
C ASP A 49 -12.92 -10.36 7.06
N LEU A 50 -12.92 -9.16 7.66
CA LEU A 50 -12.01 -8.08 7.30
C LEU A 50 -10.54 -8.51 7.41
N LYS A 51 -10.22 -9.42 8.34
CA LYS A 51 -8.86 -9.98 8.48
C LYS A 51 -8.43 -10.78 7.27
N THR A 52 -9.33 -11.04 6.32
CA THR A 52 -8.94 -11.72 5.08
C THR A 52 -7.95 -10.92 4.26
N CYS A 53 -7.86 -9.60 4.47
CA CYS A 53 -6.83 -8.75 3.85
C CYS A 53 -5.43 -8.91 4.48
N LEU A 54 -5.27 -9.70 5.55
CA LEU A 54 -3.99 -9.94 6.22
C LEU A 54 -3.40 -11.32 5.89
N PRO A 55 -2.08 -11.51 6.01
CA PRO A 55 -1.45 -12.81 5.86
C PRO A 55 -1.92 -13.76 6.96
N LYS A 56 -2.22 -15.01 6.59
CA LYS A 56 -2.51 -16.06 7.58
C LYS A 56 -1.19 -16.57 8.15
N ILE A 57 -0.85 -16.17 9.36
CA ILE A 57 0.31 -16.71 10.04
C ILE A 57 -0.02 -18.13 10.53
N LEU A 58 0.74 -19.11 10.05
CA LEU A 58 0.57 -20.52 10.42
C LEU A 58 1.47 -20.89 11.59
N TRP A 59 2.66 -20.28 11.64
CA TRP A 59 3.64 -20.52 12.68
C TRP A 59 4.65 -19.38 12.72
N SER A 60 5.15 -19.05 13.91
CA SER A 60 6.26 -18.14 14.09
C SER A 60 7.17 -18.62 15.22
N ARG A 61 8.44 -18.20 15.16
CA ARG A 61 9.41 -18.43 16.23
C ARG A 61 10.45 -17.32 16.21
N GLU A 62 10.69 -16.76 17.37
CA GLU A 62 11.89 -15.98 17.62
C GLU A 62 13.08 -16.93 17.62
N VAL A 63 14.08 -16.61 16.82
CA VAL A 63 15.29 -17.43 16.73
C VAL A 63 16.42 -16.58 17.26
N SER A 64 16.83 -16.80 18.50
CA SER A 64 18.06 -16.23 19.00
C SER A 64 19.24 -17.08 18.51
N ASN A 65 20.16 -16.42 17.80
CA ASN A 65 21.48 -16.97 17.46
C ASN A 65 21.45 -18.32 16.69
N LEU A 66 21.16 -18.27 15.38
CA LEU A 66 21.15 -19.43 14.46
C LEU A 66 22.46 -20.26 14.48
N LYS A 67 23.57 -19.68 14.97
CA LYS A 67 24.87 -20.35 15.13
C LYS A 67 24.92 -21.32 16.34
N THR A 68 24.01 -21.27 17.31
CA THR A 68 24.06 -22.16 18.50
C THR A 68 22.84 -23.07 18.64
N ASP A 69 21.70 -22.77 18.01
CA ASP A 69 20.52 -23.64 18.05
C ASP A 69 20.68 -24.85 17.11
N SER A 70 21.10 -25.98 17.69
CA SER A 70 21.29 -27.27 17.01
C SER A 70 20.01 -27.85 16.42
N SER A 71 18.83 -27.44 16.90
CA SER A 71 17.53 -27.94 16.42
C SER A 71 17.13 -27.37 15.04
N SER A 72 17.63 -26.18 14.70
CA SER A 72 17.23 -25.41 13.52
C SER A 72 18.21 -25.55 12.34
N ARG A 73 19.43 -26.03 12.60
CA ARG A 73 20.54 -26.14 11.63
C ARG A 73 20.25 -27.02 10.41
N GLY A 74 19.64 -28.19 10.59
CA GLY A 74 19.62 -29.23 9.55
C GLY A 74 18.89 -28.89 8.25
N ARG A 75 17.88 -28.01 8.28
CA ARG A 75 17.10 -27.61 7.08
C ARG A 75 17.31 -26.16 6.65
N LEU A 76 17.76 -25.30 7.55
CA LEU A 76 17.97 -23.87 7.30
C LEU A 76 19.43 -23.52 6.98
N GLN A 77 20.38 -24.47 7.05
CA GLN A 77 21.82 -24.23 6.84
C GLN A 77 22.14 -23.37 5.60
N ARG A 78 21.47 -23.63 4.45
CA ARG A 78 21.68 -22.87 3.21
C ARG A 78 21.25 -21.40 3.28
N PHE A 79 20.33 -21.06 4.18
CA PHE A 79 19.89 -19.68 4.43
C PHE A 79 20.76 -19.00 5.49
N ILE A 80 21.24 -19.77 6.48
CA ILE A 80 22.11 -19.31 7.56
C ILE A 80 23.52 -18.96 7.04
N ASP A 81 24.05 -19.75 6.11
CA ASP A 81 25.43 -19.58 5.58
C ASP A 81 25.63 -18.32 4.72
N ARG A 82 24.55 -17.55 4.43
CA ARG A 82 24.61 -16.33 3.61
C ARG A 82 24.71 -15.03 4.41
N THR A 83 24.69 -15.09 5.73
CA THR A 83 24.63 -13.92 6.60
C THR A 83 25.76 -13.97 7.62
N GLU A 84 26.85 -13.25 7.36
CA GLU A 84 28.09 -13.38 8.13
C GLU A 84 27.96 -12.81 9.56
N ASP A 85 27.13 -11.77 9.79
CA ASP A 85 27.19 -10.96 11.03
C ASP A 85 25.85 -10.57 11.68
N SER A 86 24.70 -11.17 11.34
CA SER A 86 23.42 -10.77 11.96
C SER A 86 23.02 -11.64 13.17
N GLU A 87 22.93 -11.01 14.35
CA GLU A 87 22.10 -11.50 15.46
C GLU A 87 20.65 -11.61 14.96
N VAL A 88 19.99 -12.73 15.27
CA VAL A 88 18.92 -13.24 14.41
C VAL A 88 17.55 -12.74 14.85
N GLY A 89 16.76 -12.29 13.86
CA GLY A 89 15.35 -11.90 13.97
C GLY A 89 14.35 -13.02 13.64
N SER A 90 13.06 -12.72 13.79
CA SER A 90 11.98 -13.72 13.81
C SER A 90 11.81 -14.51 12.49
N MET A 91 11.42 -15.80 12.61
CA MET A 91 11.02 -16.66 11.51
C MET A 91 9.49 -16.77 11.46
N ILE A 92 8.90 -16.48 10.29
CA ILE A 92 7.45 -16.49 10.09
C ILE A 92 7.09 -17.41 8.93
N ILE A 93 6.19 -18.35 9.19
CA ILE A 93 5.56 -19.19 8.18
C ILE A 93 4.12 -18.71 7.98
N SER A 94 3.81 -18.32 6.76
CA SER A 94 2.46 -17.89 6.37
C SER A 94 1.82 -18.88 5.40
N GLY A 95 0.49 -18.82 5.34
CA GLY A 95 -0.30 -19.51 4.32
C GLY A 95 0.13 -19.08 2.93
N HIS A 96 -0.14 -19.93 1.93
CA HIS A 96 0.28 -19.64 0.58
C HIS A 96 -0.32 -18.34 0.04
N LEU A 97 0.55 -17.45 -0.42
CA LEU A 97 0.21 -16.20 -1.08
C LEU A 97 0.82 -16.19 -2.47
N PHE A 98 0.13 -15.56 -3.41
CA PHE A 98 0.59 -15.36 -4.77
C PHE A 98 0.62 -13.86 -5.07
N PRO A 99 1.61 -13.35 -5.82
CA PRO A 99 1.60 -11.96 -6.26
C PRO A 99 0.32 -11.60 -7.02
N LEU A 100 -0.25 -10.42 -6.74
CA LEU A 100 -1.52 -9.96 -7.31
C LEU A 100 -1.51 -10.00 -8.84
N TYR A 101 -0.39 -9.64 -9.47
CA TYR A 101 -0.19 -9.63 -10.91
C TYR A 101 -0.27 -11.02 -11.59
N LEU A 102 -0.39 -12.12 -10.83
CA LEU A 102 -0.62 -13.44 -11.40
C LEU A 102 -2.12 -13.76 -11.59
N LEU A 103 -3.03 -12.88 -11.17
CA LEU A 103 -4.46 -13.00 -11.45
C LEU A 103 -4.72 -12.70 -12.93
N GLY A 104 -5.07 -13.74 -13.69
CA GLY A 104 -5.42 -13.62 -15.11
C GLY A 104 -6.88 -13.27 -15.37
N ASP A 105 -7.78 -13.50 -14.41
CA ASP A 105 -9.18 -13.09 -14.51
C ASP A 105 -9.36 -11.67 -13.93
N LEU A 106 -10.05 -10.82 -14.69
CA LEU A 106 -10.18 -9.41 -14.33
C LEU A 106 -11.11 -9.19 -13.13
N GLU A 107 -12.17 -9.98 -12.99
CA GLU A 107 -13.11 -9.83 -11.87
C GLU A 107 -12.49 -10.34 -10.57
N ASP A 108 -11.71 -11.43 -10.62
CA ASP A 108 -10.87 -11.87 -9.52
C ASP A 108 -9.84 -10.82 -9.11
N TYR A 109 -9.22 -10.14 -10.08
CA TYR A 109 -8.30 -9.03 -9.82
C TYR A 109 -9.00 -7.86 -9.12
N LYS A 110 -10.13 -7.41 -9.66
CA LYS A 110 -10.96 -6.36 -9.05
C LYS A 110 -11.34 -6.74 -7.62
N GLU A 111 -11.77 -7.97 -7.43
CA GLU A 111 -12.19 -8.46 -6.12
C GLU A 111 -11.05 -8.45 -5.09
N ALA A 112 -9.86 -8.86 -5.50
CA ALA A 112 -8.67 -8.76 -4.67
C ALA A 112 -8.33 -7.30 -4.30
N ILE A 113 -8.38 -6.38 -5.27
CA ILE A 113 -8.15 -4.95 -5.02
C ILE A 113 -9.17 -4.38 -4.03
N ARG A 114 -10.47 -4.72 -4.16
CA ARG A 114 -11.49 -4.28 -3.20
C ARG A 114 -11.16 -4.71 -1.77
N HIS A 115 -10.68 -5.94 -1.58
CA HIS A 115 -10.26 -6.41 -0.25
C HIS A 115 -9.06 -5.62 0.29
N ILE A 116 -8.10 -5.31 -0.57
CA ILE A 116 -6.93 -4.51 -0.19
C ILE A 116 -7.35 -3.10 0.21
N VAL A 117 -8.26 -2.46 -0.54
CA VAL A 117 -8.76 -1.10 -0.28
C VAL A 117 -9.53 -1.03 1.03
N LEU A 118 -10.44 -1.99 1.28
CA LEU A 118 -11.12 -2.10 2.57
C LEU A 118 -10.12 -2.35 3.71
N GLY A 119 -9.09 -3.17 3.48
CA GLY A 119 -8.02 -3.41 4.44
C GLY A 119 -7.27 -2.14 4.81
N ILE A 120 -6.82 -1.36 3.82
CA ILE A 120 -6.15 -0.08 4.01
C ILE A 120 -7.05 0.86 4.83
N HIS A 121 -8.31 1.01 4.41
CA HIS A 121 -9.24 1.93 5.05
C HIS A 121 -9.54 1.55 6.50
N PHE A 122 -9.98 0.32 6.75
CA PHE A 122 -10.36 -0.09 8.11
C PHE A 122 -9.19 -0.15 9.08
N LEU A 123 -7.96 -0.36 8.60
CA LEU A 123 -6.75 -0.18 9.40
C LEU A 123 -6.50 1.31 9.72
N ALA A 124 -6.72 2.20 8.76
CA ALA A 124 -6.50 3.63 8.96
C ALA A 124 -7.53 4.29 9.91
N VAL A 125 -8.75 3.74 10.00
CA VAL A 125 -9.81 4.24 10.91
C VAL A 125 -9.95 3.40 12.20
N SER A 126 -9.12 2.37 12.39
CA SER A 126 -9.18 1.54 13.59
C SER A 126 -8.60 2.22 14.83
N LYS A 127 -8.77 1.57 16.00
CA LYS A 127 -8.09 1.93 17.25
C LYS A 127 -7.34 0.72 17.83
N PRO A 128 -5.99 0.73 17.88
CA PRO A 128 -5.11 1.80 17.39
C PRO A 128 -5.20 1.96 15.86
N LYS A 129 -4.91 3.16 15.35
CA LYS A 129 -4.78 3.42 13.91
C LYS A 129 -3.55 2.70 13.36
N VAL A 130 -3.68 2.08 12.19
CA VAL A 130 -2.60 1.36 11.50
C VAL A 130 -2.47 1.88 10.07
N LEU A 131 -1.25 2.25 9.67
CA LEU A 131 -0.92 2.69 8.31
C LEU A 131 0.14 1.76 7.73
N HIS A 132 -0.03 1.27 6.50
CA HIS A 132 0.87 0.26 5.95
C HIS A 132 2.20 0.85 5.49
N ARG A 133 2.18 2.02 4.84
CA ARG A 133 3.36 2.80 4.42
C ARG A 133 4.27 2.15 3.37
N ASN A 134 3.94 0.95 2.91
CA ASN A 134 4.77 0.15 1.99
C ASN A 134 3.93 -0.55 0.91
N ILE A 135 2.98 0.18 0.34
CA ILE A 135 2.19 -0.32 -0.78
C ILE A 135 3.06 -0.37 -2.02
N SER A 136 3.27 -1.57 -2.53
CA SER A 136 4.11 -1.85 -3.70
C SER A 136 3.65 -3.13 -4.39
N ARG A 137 4.00 -3.30 -5.66
CA ARG A 137 3.63 -4.49 -6.44
C ARG A 137 4.05 -5.81 -5.79
N SER A 138 5.18 -5.85 -5.07
CA SER A 138 5.66 -7.05 -4.38
C SER A 138 4.92 -7.35 -3.07
N ASN A 139 4.17 -6.38 -2.54
CA ASN A 139 3.49 -6.47 -1.25
C ASN A 139 1.98 -6.65 -1.41
N LEU A 140 1.46 -6.50 -2.62
CA LEU A 140 0.08 -6.85 -2.96
C LEU A 140 0.03 -8.30 -3.39
N MET A 141 -0.65 -9.10 -2.58
CA MET A 141 -0.80 -10.53 -2.78
C MET A 141 -2.27 -10.90 -2.95
N PHE A 142 -2.52 -12.12 -3.37
CA PHE A 142 -3.82 -12.76 -3.25
C PHE A 142 -3.68 -14.18 -2.72
N ARG A 143 -4.81 -14.70 -2.23
CA ARG A 143 -5.00 -16.13 -1.97
C ARG A 143 -6.35 -16.58 -2.47
N ARG A 144 -6.47 -17.89 -2.72
CA ARG A 144 -7.71 -18.55 -3.09
C ARG A 144 -8.16 -19.50 -2.00
N GLU A 145 -9.38 -19.33 -1.53
CA GLU A 145 -9.98 -20.20 -0.52
C GLU A 145 -11.41 -20.52 -0.93
N ASN A 146 -11.75 -21.81 -1.02
CA ASN A 146 -13.09 -22.26 -1.42
C ASN A 146 -13.60 -21.62 -2.73
N GLY A 147 -12.71 -21.50 -3.72
CA GLY A 147 -13.02 -20.88 -5.02
C GLY A 147 -13.12 -19.36 -5.01
N LYS A 148 -12.97 -18.69 -3.85
CA LYS A 148 -13.01 -17.23 -3.73
C LYS A 148 -11.60 -16.64 -3.68
N VAL A 149 -11.43 -15.48 -4.29
CA VAL A 149 -10.18 -14.70 -4.23
C VAL A 149 -10.23 -13.70 -3.09
N TYR A 150 -9.11 -13.57 -2.40
CA TYR A 150 -8.90 -12.54 -1.40
C TYR A 150 -7.60 -11.80 -1.68
N GLY A 151 -7.68 -10.48 -1.81
CA GLY A 151 -6.48 -9.64 -1.81
C GLY A 151 -5.89 -9.55 -0.40
N VAL A 152 -4.57 -9.51 -0.31
CA VAL A 152 -3.82 -9.58 0.93
C VAL A 152 -2.69 -8.55 0.90
N LEU A 153 -2.61 -7.74 1.95
CA LEU A 153 -1.49 -6.85 2.23
C LEU A 153 -0.38 -7.65 2.92
N GLN A 154 0.84 -7.56 2.41
CA GLN A 154 2.02 -8.19 3.00
C GLN A 154 3.07 -7.14 3.38
N ASP A 155 3.95 -7.50 4.31
CA ASP A 155 5.14 -6.74 4.69
C ASP A 155 4.84 -5.45 5.46
N PHE A 156 4.43 -5.64 6.71
CA PHE A 156 4.15 -4.58 7.68
C PHE A 156 5.41 -4.04 8.37
N SER A 157 6.61 -4.37 7.88
CA SER A 157 7.89 -3.94 8.48
C SER A 157 8.07 -2.42 8.54
N LEU A 158 7.41 -1.67 7.65
CA LEU A 158 7.42 -0.20 7.65
C LEU A 158 6.11 0.40 8.18
N ALA A 159 5.17 -0.43 8.63
CA ALA A 159 3.88 0.03 9.10
C ALA A 159 4.03 0.94 10.31
N TRP A 160 3.02 1.78 10.51
CA TRP A 160 2.93 2.64 11.68
C TRP A 160 1.67 2.29 12.47
N ILE A 161 1.81 2.21 13.79
CA ILE A 161 0.71 1.94 14.73
C ILE A 161 0.68 3.05 15.78
N GLU A 162 -0.50 3.65 15.94
CA GLU A 162 -0.78 4.64 16.97
C GLU A 162 -0.52 4.07 18.37
N GLY A 163 0.26 4.81 19.19
CA GLY A 163 0.58 4.45 20.57
C GLY A 163 1.78 3.52 20.75
N ILE A 164 2.27 2.89 19.67
CA ILE A 164 3.53 2.12 19.69
C ILE A 164 4.66 2.97 19.14
N HIS A 165 4.39 3.71 18.07
CA HIS A 165 5.35 4.61 17.48
C HIS A 165 5.04 6.04 17.94
N PRO A 166 6.01 6.75 18.56
CA PRO A 166 5.77 8.01 19.26
C PRO A 166 5.29 9.15 18.32
N LYS A 167 5.59 9.04 17.03
CA LYS A 167 4.98 9.80 15.92
C LYS A 167 4.84 8.88 14.71
N ALA A 168 4.01 9.26 13.73
CA ALA A 168 4.15 8.73 12.38
C ALA A 168 5.50 9.22 11.85
N ASP A 169 6.58 8.59 12.30
CA ASP A 169 7.94 9.07 12.09
C ASP A 169 8.12 9.37 10.61
N LYS A 170 8.73 10.53 10.34
CA LYS A 170 9.04 11.01 8.98
C LYS A 170 9.46 9.82 8.14
N CYS A 171 8.71 9.55 7.07
CA CYS A 171 8.83 8.32 6.31
C CYS A 171 10.32 8.04 6.00
N VAL A 172 10.94 7.07 6.68
CA VAL A 172 12.37 6.76 6.52
C VAL A 172 12.66 6.28 5.08
N ARG A 173 11.61 5.80 4.40
CA ARG A 173 11.56 5.54 2.97
C ARG A 173 10.21 6.06 2.45
N PRO A 174 10.12 7.32 2.00
CA PRO A 174 8.86 7.87 1.53
C PRO A 174 8.29 6.99 0.42
N SER A 175 7.06 6.54 0.62
CA SER A 175 6.29 5.86 -0.43
C SER A 175 6.21 6.77 -1.66
N THR A 176 5.97 6.21 -2.84
CA THR A 176 5.95 7.01 -4.07
C THR A 176 4.95 8.17 -4.00
N SER A 177 3.79 7.98 -3.35
CA SER A 177 2.80 9.04 -3.16
C SER A 177 3.28 10.14 -2.21
N VAL A 178 3.98 9.80 -1.13
CA VAL A 178 4.62 10.79 -0.24
C VAL A 178 5.67 11.59 -1.00
N CYS A 179 6.50 10.93 -1.82
CA CYS A 179 7.46 11.64 -2.67
C CYS A 179 6.76 12.64 -3.59
N LEU A 180 5.60 12.29 -4.16
CA LEU A 180 4.83 13.16 -5.04
C LEU A 180 4.31 14.41 -4.34
N HIS A 181 3.85 14.27 -3.11
CA HIS A 181 3.46 15.41 -2.30
C HIS A 181 4.60 16.43 -2.11
N LEU A 182 5.85 15.93 -2.05
CA LEU A 182 7.06 16.73 -1.83
C LEU A 182 7.60 17.46 -3.07
N ASP A 183 7.02 17.27 -4.27
CA ASP A 183 7.53 17.79 -5.56
C ASP A 183 7.50 19.33 -5.72
N GLY A 184 7.43 20.08 -4.64
CA GLY A 184 7.46 21.55 -4.61
C GLY A 184 8.71 22.15 -3.99
N GLY A 185 9.79 21.39 -3.81
CA GLY A 185 10.96 21.83 -3.04
C GLY A 185 10.86 21.56 -1.53
N GLN A 186 9.79 20.89 -1.09
CA GLN A 186 9.58 20.57 0.32
C GLN A 186 10.71 19.68 0.86
N THR A 187 11.34 20.12 1.94
CA THR A 187 12.44 19.40 2.61
C THR A 187 11.94 18.54 3.76
N LYS A 188 10.72 18.81 4.26
CA LYS A 188 10.10 18.04 5.33
C LYS A 188 9.11 17.03 4.77
N ILE A 189 9.35 15.77 5.09
CA ILE A 189 8.44 14.65 4.79
C ILE A 189 7.15 14.84 5.62
N PRO A 190 5.96 14.90 4.98
CA PRO A 190 4.69 15.01 5.70
C PRO A 190 4.44 13.76 6.56
N GLU A 191 3.53 13.89 7.52
CA GLU A 191 3.03 12.72 8.23
C GLU A 191 2.33 11.78 7.24
N HIS A 192 2.53 10.48 7.41
CA HIS A 192 1.90 9.51 6.52
C HIS A 192 0.41 9.39 6.86
N ILE A 193 -0.44 9.33 5.83
CA ILE A 193 -1.89 9.26 5.96
C ILE A 193 -2.46 8.17 5.04
N GLU A 194 -3.71 7.78 5.28
CA GLU A 194 -4.42 6.75 4.49
C GLU A 194 -4.36 7.01 2.99
N ARG A 195 -4.59 8.27 2.59
CA ARG A 195 -4.58 8.68 1.18
C ARG A 195 -3.28 8.26 0.47
N PHE A 196 -2.14 8.30 1.15
CA PHE A 196 -0.87 7.91 0.54
C PHE A 196 -0.78 6.41 0.26
N ASP A 197 -1.37 5.55 1.08
CA ASP A 197 -1.46 4.11 0.82
C ASP A 197 -2.42 3.85 -0.36
N LEU A 198 -3.59 4.50 -0.37
CA LEU A 198 -4.58 4.39 -1.47
C LEU A 198 -4.02 4.92 -2.80
N GLU A 199 -3.31 6.04 -2.80
CA GLU A 199 -2.69 6.62 -3.98
C GLU A 199 -1.57 5.72 -4.53
N SER A 200 -0.75 5.16 -3.64
CA SER A 200 0.26 4.16 -4.03
C SER A 200 -0.37 2.95 -4.71
N LEU A 201 -1.53 2.50 -4.24
CA LEU A 201 -2.27 1.41 -4.88
C LEU A 201 -2.72 1.78 -6.30
N VAL A 202 -3.23 2.99 -6.52
CA VAL A 202 -3.59 3.48 -7.87
C VAL A 202 -2.40 3.43 -8.81
N TYR A 203 -1.23 3.84 -8.35
CA TYR A 203 -0.01 3.75 -9.15
C TYR A 203 0.38 2.31 -9.49
N VAL A 204 0.28 1.38 -8.53
CA VAL A 204 0.55 -0.04 -8.80
C VAL A 204 -0.40 -0.58 -9.86
N MET A 205 -1.71 -0.32 -9.72
CA MET A 205 -2.71 -0.76 -10.71
C MET A 205 -2.43 -0.16 -12.11
N TYR A 206 -2.09 1.13 -12.19
CA TYR A 206 -1.73 1.77 -13.44
C TYR A 206 -0.54 1.07 -14.12
N TRP A 207 0.53 0.82 -13.38
CA TRP A 207 1.71 0.13 -13.92
C TRP A 207 1.42 -1.31 -14.33
N GLU A 208 0.58 -2.02 -13.58
CA GLU A 208 0.14 -3.35 -13.98
C GLU A 208 -0.58 -3.29 -15.33
N VAL A 209 -1.56 -2.40 -15.51
CA VAL A 209 -2.23 -2.23 -16.81
C VAL A 209 -1.23 -1.93 -17.94
N GLN A 210 -0.30 -1.00 -17.71
CA GLN A 210 0.71 -0.61 -18.70
C GLN A 210 1.70 -1.73 -19.06
N LEU A 211 2.00 -2.62 -18.12
CA LEU A 211 2.98 -3.70 -18.28
C LEU A 211 2.31 -5.03 -18.69
N SER A 212 0.99 -5.02 -18.93
CA SER A 212 0.23 -6.18 -19.39
C SER A 212 0.28 -6.35 -20.91
N ASN A 213 0.45 -7.58 -21.40
CA ASN A 213 0.32 -7.92 -22.81
C ASN A 213 -0.57 -9.17 -22.98
N ASP A 214 -1.64 -9.09 -23.77
CA ASP A 214 -2.59 -10.21 -24.01
C ASP A 214 -3.11 -10.91 -22.74
N GLY A 215 -3.33 -10.15 -21.67
CA GLY A 215 -3.81 -10.69 -20.38
C GLY A 215 -2.73 -11.39 -19.55
N LEU A 216 -1.49 -11.47 -20.04
CA LEU A 216 -0.32 -11.89 -19.29
C LEU A 216 0.54 -10.67 -18.96
N LEU A 217 0.65 -10.36 -17.67
CA LEU A 217 1.59 -9.34 -17.19
C LEU A 217 3.02 -9.80 -17.50
N TYR A 218 3.85 -8.91 -18.08
CA TYR A 218 5.29 -9.16 -18.27
C TYR A 218 5.93 -9.41 -16.89
N ALA A 219 5.90 -10.64 -16.38
CA ALA A 219 6.47 -10.94 -15.07
C ALA A 219 7.98 -10.65 -15.03
N VAL A 220 8.66 -10.71 -16.18
CA VAL A 220 10.13 -10.65 -16.27
C VAL A 220 10.68 -9.27 -16.66
N LYS A 221 9.91 -8.41 -17.34
CA LYS A 221 10.37 -7.06 -17.79
C LYS A 221 9.82 -5.91 -16.94
N ALA A 222 8.70 -6.15 -16.25
CA ALA A 222 8.06 -5.18 -15.35
C ALA A 222 8.91 -4.88 -14.11
N GLU A 223 9.77 -5.79 -13.69
CA GLU A 223 10.59 -5.62 -12.49
C GLU A 223 11.67 -4.54 -12.71
N ASP A 224 12.35 -4.51 -13.86
CA ASP A 224 13.35 -3.48 -14.17
C ASP A 224 12.74 -2.09 -14.36
N ASP A 225 11.62 -1.96 -15.08
CA ASP A 225 11.00 -0.66 -15.34
C ASP A 225 10.21 -0.13 -14.12
N SER A 226 9.58 -1.02 -13.33
CA SER A 226 8.99 -0.66 -12.04
C SER A 226 10.07 -0.29 -11.02
N GLN A 227 11.19 -1.01 -10.96
CA GLN A 227 12.31 -0.65 -10.09
C GLN A 227 12.97 0.65 -10.55
N ARG A 228 13.13 0.89 -11.85
CA ARG A 228 13.58 2.19 -12.39
C ARG A 228 12.62 3.31 -12.02
N TRP A 229 11.30 3.07 -12.07
CA TRP A 229 10.28 4.04 -11.66
C TRP A 229 10.31 4.35 -10.16
N MET A 230 10.52 3.34 -9.32
CA MET A 230 10.73 3.50 -7.88
C MET A 230 12.08 4.16 -7.56
N LYS A 231 13.10 3.99 -8.41
CA LYS A 231 14.42 4.63 -8.30
C LYS A 231 14.49 6.05 -8.87
N TYR A 232 13.46 6.53 -9.60
CA TYR A 232 13.47 7.92 -10.07
C TYR A 232 13.35 8.88 -8.89
N ASN A 233 14.51 9.45 -8.56
CA ASN A 233 14.73 10.48 -7.56
C ASN A 233 13.84 11.72 -7.82
N THR A 234 13.61 12.48 -6.75
CA THR A 234 12.70 13.64 -6.58
C THR A 234 12.62 14.66 -7.73
N LYS A 235 13.57 14.72 -8.67
CA LYS A 235 13.56 15.67 -9.80
C LYS A 235 12.69 15.26 -11.00
N LYS A 236 12.02 14.11 -10.96
CA LYS A 236 11.10 13.64 -12.02
C LYS A 236 9.66 13.34 -11.52
N LEU A 237 9.29 13.86 -10.34
CA LEU A 237 7.94 13.65 -9.78
C LEU A 237 6.85 14.39 -10.59
N ILE A 238 7.20 15.48 -11.28
CA ILE A 238 6.32 16.16 -12.26
C ILE A 238 5.84 15.17 -13.33
N TYR A 239 6.69 14.22 -13.75
CA TYR A 239 6.29 13.17 -14.69
C TYR A 239 5.24 12.22 -14.12
N LYS A 240 5.16 12.01 -12.81
CA LYS A 240 4.13 11.15 -12.19
C LYS A 240 2.78 11.87 -12.05
N HIS A 241 2.75 13.18 -11.77
CA HIS A 241 1.54 14.01 -11.90
C HIS A 241 1.04 14.06 -13.35
N VAL A 242 1.95 14.21 -14.29
CA VAL A 242 1.66 14.14 -15.73
C VAL A 242 1.21 12.74 -16.13
N THR A 243 1.75 11.68 -15.54
CA THR A 243 1.35 10.28 -15.81
C THR A 243 -0.13 10.03 -15.51
N LEU A 244 -0.67 10.54 -14.39
CA LEU A 244 -2.11 10.42 -14.11
C LEU A 244 -2.99 11.19 -15.13
N ASN A 245 -2.47 12.28 -15.69
CA ASN A 245 -3.16 13.05 -16.74
C ASN A 245 -2.97 12.47 -18.15
N GLN A 246 -1.98 11.59 -18.37
CA GLN A 246 -1.59 11.08 -19.69
C GLN A 246 -1.89 9.59 -19.90
N ILE A 247 -2.63 8.98 -18.97
CA ILE A 247 -3.08 7.58 -19.04
C ILE A 247 -3.59 7.25 -20.46
N TRP A 248 -4.32 8.18 -21.07
CA TRP A 248 -4.92 8.16 -22.41
C TRP A 248 -3.99 7.81 -23.59
N HIS A 249 -2.67 8.05 -23.49
CA HIS A 249 -1.80 8.06 -24.68
C HIS A 249 -0.94 6.81 -24.90
N ARG A 250 -1.00 5.82 -24.01
CA ARG A 250 -0.27 4.54 -24.15
C ARG A 250 -1.17 3.36 -23.83
N PHE A 251 -1.78 2.75 -24.85
CA PHE A 251 -2.47 1.47 -24.69
C PHE A 251 -2.23 0.51 -25.84
N PRO A 252 -1.53 -0.60 -25.59
CA PRO A 252 -1.50 -1.74 -26.50
C PRO A 252 -2.51 -2.85 -26.16
N ASN A 253 -3.09 -2.95 -24.95
CA ASN A 253 -3.84 -4.15 -24.52
C ASN A 253 -5.36 -3.92 -24.31
N GLU A 254 -6.20 -4.66 -25.06
CA GLU A 254 -7.67 -4.56 -24.98
C GLU A 254 -8.26 -5.18 -23.69
N SER A 255 -7.61 -6.20 -23.12
CA SER A 255 -8.15 -6.99 -22.00
C SER A 255 -8.31 -6.19 -20.70
N TYR A 256 -7.52 -5.13 -20.50
CA TYR A 256 -7.60 -4.26 -19.33
C TYR A 256 -8.39 -2.96 -19.59
N ARG A 257 -8.92 -2.73 -20.80
CA ARG A 257 -9.78 -1.57 -21.09
C ARG A 257 -10.99 -1.48 -20.16
N PRO A 258 -11.66 -2.58 -19.75
CA PRO A 258 -12.76 -2.47 -18.80
C PRO A 258 -12.30 -1.93 -17.45
N LEU A 259 -11.15 -2.39 -16.92
CA LEU A 259 -10.58 -1.87 -15.66
C LEU A 259 -10.20 -0.41 -15.77
N LEU A 260 -9.59 -0.04 -16.90
CA LEU A 260 -9.19 1.32 -17.19
C LEU A 260 -10.41 2.26 -17.07
N ARG A 261 -11.44 1.98 -17.86
CA ARG A 261 -12.63 2.83 -17.95
C ARG A 261 -13.46 2.81 -16.67
N SER A 262 -13.59 1.65 -16.04
CA SER A 262 -14.43 1.54 -14.84
C SER A 262 -13.78 2.17 -13.63
N TRP A 263 -12.46 2.01 -13.46
CA TRP A 263 -11.76 2.37 -12.23
C TRP A 263 -10.61 3.35 -12.41
N LEU A 264 -9.64 3.07 -13.27
CA LEU A 264 -8.42 3.89 -13.33
C LEU A 264 -8.68 5.30 -13.86
N ASP A 265 -9.53 5.47 -14.88
CA ASP A 265 -9.85 6.81 -15.40
C ASP A 265 -10.58 7.64 -14.34
N PRO A 266 -11.67 7.17 -13.70
CA PRO A 266 -12.33 7.95 -12.65
C PRO A 266 -11.44 8.20 -11.43
N LEU A 267 -10.59 7.25 -11.03
CA LEU A 267 -9.64 7.45 -9.93
C LEU A 267 -8.60 8.51 -10.29
N SER A 268 -8.08 8.46 -11.51
CA SER A 268 -7.07 9.43 -11.95
C SER A 268 -7.63 10.84 -12.05
N ASP A 269 -8.86 10.97 -12.54
CA ASP A 269 -9.60 12.24 -12.52
C ASP A 269 -9.82 12.75 -11.08
N LEU A 270 -10.10 11.86 -10.13
CA LEU A 270 -10.29 12.20 -8.73
C LEU A 270 -9.03 12.81 -8.12
N PHE A 271 -7.89 12.13 -8.30
CA PHE A 271 -6.59 12.60 -7.82
C PHE A 271 -6.14 13.86 -8.56
N ALA A 272 -6.34 13.94 -9.88
CA ALA A 272 -5.99 15.11 -10.68
C ALA A 272 -6.73 16.37 -10.21
N LYS A 273 -8.04 16.25 -9.90
CA LYS A 273 -8.83 17.34 -9.31
C LYS A 273 -8.29 17.75 -7.95
N GLY A 274 -8.01 16.79 -7.06
CA GLY A 274 -7.45 17.08 -5.74
C GLY A 274 -6.13 17.82 -5.79
N TYR A 275 -5.19 17.38 -6.64
CA TYR A 275 -3.91 18.06 -6.82
C TYR A 275 -4.05 19.42 -7.52
N SER A 276 -5.01 19.57 -8.43
CA SER A 276 -5.33 20.88 -9.04
C SER A 276 -5.84 21.86 -7.98
N GLU A 277 -6.71 21.44 -7.06
CA GLU A 277 -7.17 22.29 -5.96
C GLU A 277 -6.05 22.65 -4.98
N LEU A 278 -5.15 21.71 -4.67
CA LEU A 278 -3.94 22.01 -3.90
C LEU A 278 -3.06 23.06 -4.60
N SER A 279 -2.84 22.92 -5.92
CA SER A 279 -2.08 23.90 -6.70
C SER A 279 -2.73 25.28 -6.65
N LYS A 280 -4.04 25.38 -6.91
CA LYS A 280 -4.78 26.64 -6.83
C LYS A 280 -4.72 27.26 -5.44
N HIS A 281 -4.78 26.44 -4.38
CA HIS A 281 -4.66 26.92 -3.01
C HIS A 281 -3.27 27.49 -2.72
N ARG A 282 -2.21 26.83 -3.20
CA ARG A 282 -0.84 27.33 -3.13
C ARG A 282 -0.69 28.65 -3.87
N ASP A 283 -1.22 28.74 -5.09
CA ASP A 283 -1.15 29.96 -5.90
C ASP A 283 -1.87 31.13 -5.20
N ARG A 284 -3.10 30.92 -4.70
CA ARG A 284 -3.85 31.94 -3.95
C ARG A 284 -3.06 32.43 -2.74
N TRP A 285 -2.52 31.51 -1.94
CA TRP A 285 -1.73 31.87 -0.77
C TRP A 285 -0.51 32.70 -1.14
N TYR A 286 0.22 32.31 -2.20
CA TYR A 286 1.38 33.03 -2.70
C TYR A 286 1.04 34.48 -3.10
N PHE A 287 -0.08 34.68 -3.80
CA PHE A 287 -0.54 36.02 -4.19
C PHE A 287 -1.01 36.87 -2.99
N GLU A 288 -1.72 36.27 -2.04
CA GLU A 288 -2.19 36.96 -0.82
C GLU A 288 -1.04 37.37 0.09
N HIS A 289 0.05 36.61 0.11
CA HIS A 289 1.24 36.86 0.92
C HIS A 289 2.39 37.45 0.10
N LEU A 290 2.09 38.28 -0.91
CA LEU A 290 3.06 39.13 -1.63
C LEU A 290 4.29 38.38 -2.19
N GLY A 291 4.13 37.12 -2.55
CA GLY A 291 5.19 36.31 -3.12
C GLY A 291 6.27 35.85 -2.13
N PHE A 292 6.01 35.91 -0.82
CA PHE A 292 6.84 35.20 0.14
C PHE A 292 6.84 33.70 -0.21
N PRO A 293 8.01 33.05 -0.32
CA PRO A 293 8.05 31.62 -0.57
C PRO A 293 7.33 30.88 0.55
N ILE A 294 6.50 29.91 0.18
CA ILE A 294 5.93 28.97 1.14
C ILE A 294 7.11 28.26 1.79
N PRO A 295 7.30 28.30 3.12
CA PRO A 295 8.34 27.53 3.76
C PRO A 295 8.22 26.06 3.36
N ASP A 296 9.35 25.45 2.99
CA ASP A 296 9.43 24.08 2.49
C ASP A 296 8.89 23.02 3.47
N ASP A 297 8.51 23.43 4.68
CA ASP A 297 8.06 22.59 5.78
C ASP A 297 6.59 22.81 6.21
N TRP A 298 5.82 23.61 5.45
CA TRP A 298 4.48 24.06 5.86
C TRP A 298 3.32 23.52 5.00
N GLU A 299 2.35 22.89 5.67
CA GLU A 299 0.97 22.72 5.20
C GLU A 299 0.19 24.04 5.28
N LEU A 300 -0.18 24.61 4.15
CA LEU A 300 -0.90 25.87 4.09
C LEU A 300 -2.19 25.82 4.92
N PRO A 301 -2.42 26.80 5.81
CA PRO A 301 -3.61 26.80 6.64
C PRO A 301 -4.87 26.81 5.77
N GLY A 302 -5.91 26.13 6.25
CA GLY A 302 -7.22 26.09 5.60
C GLY A 302 -7.35 25.15 4.41
N PHE A 303 -6.33 24.34 4.10
CA PHE A 303 -6.45 23.25 3.13
C PHE A 303 -6.50 21.89 3.82
N ASP A 304 -7.43 21.04 3.40
CA ASP A 304 -7.51 19.65 3.85
C ASP A 304 -6.52 18.80 3.04
N TYR A 305 -5.34 18.54 3.61
CA TYR A 305 -4.29 17.73 2.99
C TYR A 305 -4.60 16.23 3.01
N ASP A 306 -5.44 15.79 3.93
CA ASP A 306 -5.83 14.39 4.08
C ASP A 306 -6.65 13.95 2.88
N THR A 307 -7.57 14.81 2.44
CA THR A 307 -8.50 14.52 1.34
C THR A 307 -8.27 15.36 0.08
N LEU A 308 -7.17 16.13 0.02
CA LEU A 308 -6.89 17.08 -1.07
C LEU A 308 -8.08 18.03 -1.33
N GLY A 309 -8.53 18.71 -0.28
CA GLY A 309 -9.64 19.66 -0.32
C GLY A 309 -11.00 18.98 -0.49
N GLY A 310 -11.20 17.80 0.09
CA GLY A 310 -12.42 17.01 -0.02
C GLY A 310 -12.58 16.25 -1.34
N ASN A 311 -11.58 16.29 -2.23
CA ASN A 311 -11.67 15.66 -3.54
C ASN A 311 -11.40 14.15 -3.49
N VAL A 312 -10.45 13.72 -2.67
CA VAL A 312 -9.99 12.34 -2.56
C VAL A 312 -10.38 11.80 -1.19
N THR A 313 -11.57 11.21 -1.09
CA THR A 313 -12.04 10.52 0.12
C THR A 313 -12.17 9.03 -0.14
N PHE A 314 -12.16 8.21 0.92
CA PHE A 314 -12.37 6.77 0.80
C PHE A 314 -13.72 6.46 0.13
N GLU A 315 -14.77 7.18 0.50
CA GLU A 315 -16.12 6.97 -0.03
C GLU A 315 -16.14 7.19 -1.55
N LYS A 316 -15.52 8.28 -2.04
CA LYS A 316 -15.42 8.56 -3.47
C LYS A 316 -14.61 7.49 -4.22
N ILE A 317 -13.53 7.00 -3.62
CA ILE A 317 -12.73 5.90 -4.18
C ILE A 317 -13.57 4.61 -4.21
N TRP A 318 -14.28 4.30 -3.13
CA TRP A 318 -15.11 3.10 -3.01
C TRP A 318 -16.29 3.11 -3.98
N GLU A 319 -16.95 4.26 -4.17
CA GLU A 319 -18.01 4.44 -5.17
C GLU A 319 -17.54 4.05 -6.57
N ILE A 320 -16.33 4.44 -6.96
CA ILE A 320 -15.73 4.05 -8.24
C ILE A 320 -15.54 2.52 -8.31
N MET A 321 -15.04 1.92 -7.23
CA MET A 321 -14.71 0.49 -7.15
C MET A 321 -15.92 -0.44 -6.99
N LYS A 322 -17.10 0.09 -6.68
CA LYS A 322 -18.34 -0.70 -6.64
C LYS A 322 -18.81 -1.15 -8.02
N ASN A 323 -18.48 -0.37 -9.06
CA ASN A 323 -18.72 -0.66 -10.48
C ASN A 323 -17.81 -1.79 -10.99
#